data_AF-A0A9Q4BTP3-F1
#
_entry.id   AF-A0A9Q4BTP3-F1
#
_cell.length_a   1.000
_cell.length_b   1.000
_cell.length_c   1.000
_cell.angle_alpha   90.00
_cell.angle_beta   90.00
_cell.angle_gamma   90.00
#
_symmetry.space_group_name_H-M   'P 1'
#
loop_
_entity.id
_entity.type
_entity.pdbx_description
1 polymer ?
#
loop_
_entity_poly.entity_id
_entity_poly.type
_entity_poly.pdbx_seq_one_letter_code
_entity_poly.pdbx_strand_id
1 'polypeptide(L)'
;MTEKEFTADWAGRLQGGLLKNFPDDFLSGAECEERTIPSIYLVMGEELFGQYEILDSRGSCVLMAQSLPEAKYIVYSNRTKPQALKIPKDEARIKESVKAYEKHLDGIIRLMDSEFKTKLPQSKNFVAVSNGVFNLLNLKRF
;
A
#
# COMPACT_ATOMS: atom_id res chain seq x y z
N MET A 1 -28.67 -2.36 1.53
CA MET A 1 -27.24 -2.38 1.16
C MET A 1 -26.77 -3.82 1.11
N THR A 2 -26.06 -4.21 0.07
CA THR A 2 -25.41 -5.52 -0.09
C THR A 2 -23.90 -5.39 0.17
N GLU A 3 -23.19 -6.51 0.34
CA GLU A 3 -21.72 -6.52 0.43
C GLU A 3 -21.06 -5.87 -0.80
N LYS A 4 -21.60 -6.13 -2.00
CA LYS A 4 -21.08 -5.53 -3.24
C LYS A 4 -21.24 -4.01 -3.27
N GLU A 5 -22.40 -3.51 -2.84
CA GLU A 5 -22.65 -2.06 -2.73
C GLU A 5 -21.76 -1.43 -1.66
N PHE A 6 -21.55 -2.10 -0.53
CA PHE A 6 -20.64 -1.65 0.52
C PHE A 6 -19.20 -1.55 0.02
N THR A 7 -18.71 -2.57 -0.69
CA THR A 7 -17.38 -2.57 -1.32
C THR A 7 -17.21 -1.40 -2.28
N ALA A 8 -18.20 -1.17 -3.16
CA ALA A 8 -18.14 -0.08 -4.13
C ALA A 8 -18.15 1.31 -3.46
N ASP A 9 -19.02 1.50 -2.47
CA ASP A 9 -19.11 2.74 -1.67
C ASP A 9 -17.77 3.03 -0.96
N TRP A 10 -17.19 2.04 -0.29
CA TRP A 10 -15.90 2.21 0.40
C TRP A 10 -14.74 2.47 -0.56
N ALA A 11 -14.67 1.76 -1.68
CA ALA A 11 -13.67 2.05 -2.71
C ALA A 11 -13.78 3.50 -3.22
N GLY A 12 -15.01 3.97 -3.46
CA GLY A 12 -15.28 5.35 -3.88
C GLY A 12 -14.86 6.39 -2.84
N ARG A 13 -15.13 6.16 -1.55
CA ARG A 13 -14.71 7.07 -0.46
C ARG A 13 -13.20 7.16 -0.32
N LEU A 14 -12.50 6.03 -0.43
CA LEU A 14 -11.03 5.99 -0.39
C LEU A 14 -10.44 6.77 -1.57
N GLN A 15 -10.94 6.57 -2.79
CA GLN A 15 -10.55 7.36 -3.96
C GLN A 15 -10.92 8.85 -3.83
N GLY A 16 -12.03 9.16 -3.16
CA GLY A 16 -12.52 10.51 -2.91
C GLY A 16 -11.75 11.30 -1.84
N GLY A 17 -10.64 10.77 -1.31
CA GLY A 17 -9.72 11.51 -0.44
C GLY A 17 -9.54 10.94 0.96
N LEU A 18 -10.23 9.85 1.33
CA LEU A 18 -9.96 9.18 2.61
C LEU A 18 -8.63 8.43 2.60
N LEU A 19 -8.17 7.96 1.44
CA LEU A 19 -6.86 7.33 1.28
C LEU A 19 -5.80 8.38 0.96
N LYS A 20 -4.81 8.48 1.84
CA LYS A 20 -3.63 9.32 1.62
C LYS A 20 -2.66 8.71 0.60
N ASN A 21 -1.98 9.55 -0.16
CA ASN A 21 -1.00 9.17 -1.15
C ASN A 21 0.36 8.90 -0.50
N PHE A 22 0.86 7.69 -0.69
CA PHE A 22 2.21 7.32 -0.30
C PHE A 22 3.17 7.52 -1.48
N PRO A 23 4.39 8.06 -1.26
CA PRO A 23 4.93 8.53 0.02
C PRO A 23 4.59 9.98 0.36
N ASP A 24 4.04 10.75 -0.57
CA ASP A 24 3.92 12.22 -0.49
C ASP A 24 3.25 12.75 0.79
N ASP A 25 2.21 12.08 1.29
CA ASP A 25 1.49 12.49 2.51
C ASP A 25 2.13 11.99 3.82
N PHE A 26 3.21 11.20 3.73
CA PHE A 26 3.87 10.53 4.84
C PHE A 26 5.35 10.88 4.98
N LEU A 27 5.95 11.44 3.93
CA LEU A 27 7.34 11.84 3.89
C LEU A 27 7.43 13.36 3.70
N SER A 28 8.14 14.05 4.61
CA SER A 28 8.39 15.49 4.49
C SER A 28 9.83 15.84 4.86
N GLY A 29 10.44 16.75 4.10
CA GLY A 29 11.75 17.32 4.41
C GLY A 29 12.93 16.33 4.38
N ALA A 30 12.79 15.17 3.73
CA ALA A 30 13.84 14.17 3.64
C ALA A 30 14.65 14.33 2.35
N GLU A 31 15.98 14.21 2.46
CA GLU A 31 16.82 14.05 1.27
C GLU A 31 16.53 12.69 0.63
N CYS A 32 16.19 12.72 -0.65
CA CYS A 32 15.82 11.53 -1.41
C CYS A 32 16.78 11.34 -2.58
N GLU A 33 16.99 10.09 -2.95
CA GLU A 33 17.47 9.73 -4.27
C GLU A 33 16.30 9.40 -5.19
N GLU A 34 16.46 9.67 -6.48
CA GLU A 34 15.50 9.29 -7.50
C GLU A 34 15.92 7.97 -8.15
N ARG A 35 14.99 7.02 -8.22
CA ARG A 35 15.17 5.72 -8.86
C ARG A 35 14.18 5.59 -10.00
N THR A 36 14.66 5.58 -11.23
CA THR A 36 13.83 5.29 -12.40
C THR A 36 13.36 3.84 -12.35
N ILE A 37 12.07 3.63 -12.55
CA ILE A 37 11.45 2.31 -12.58
C ILE A 37 10.51 2.17 -13.77
N PRO A 38 10.22 0.95 -14.24
CA PRO A 38 9.19 0.75 -15.23
C PRO A 38 7.82 1.16 -14.67
N SER A 39 6.97 1.77 -15.51
CA SER A 39 5.60 2.20 -15.14
C SER A 39 4.63 1.01 -15.07
N ILE A 40 4.98 0.00 -14.27
CA ILE A 40 4.24 -1.24 -14.08
C ILE A 40 4.10 -1.54 -12.58
N TYR A 41 3.21 -2.48 -12.25
CA TYR A 41 3.07 -2.92 -10.86
C TYR A 41 4.28 -3.72 -10.42
N LEU A 42 4.80 -3.35 -9.26
CA LEU A 42 5.87 -4.02 -8.58
C LEU A 42 5.33 -4.80 -7.38
N VAL A 43 5.93 -5.96 -7.13
CA VAL A 43 5.63 -6.80 -5.97
C VAL A 43 6.92 -7.14 -5.25
N MET A 44 6.82 -7.42 -3.96
CA MET A 44 7.94 -7.94 -3.18
C MET A 44 8.14 -9.43 -3.51
N GLY A 45 9.35 -9.80 -3.86
CA GLY A 45 9.79 -11.17 -4.08
C GLY A 45 10.41 -11.78 -2.82
N GLU A 46 11.34 -12.71 -3.02
CA GLU A 46 12.00 -13.41 -1.92
C GLU A 46 13.07 -12.54 -1.23
N GLU A 47 13.42 -12.92 0.00
CA GLU A 47 14.61 -12.40 0.66
C GLU A 47 15.82 -13.23 0.23
N LEU A 48 16.83 -12.56 -0.32
CA LEU A 48 18.09 -13.15 -0.73
C LEU A 48 19.23 -12.38 -0.05
N PHE A 49 19.96 -13.05 0.85
CA PHE A 49 21.11 -12.50 1.56
C PHE A 49 20.82 -11.20 2.33
N GLY A 50 19.66 -11.10 2.98
CA GLY A 50 19.24 -9.91 3.73
C GLY A 50 18.69 -8.76 2.87
N GLN A 51 18.65 -8.93 1.54
CA GLN A 51 18.01 -8.01 0.61
C GLN A 51 16.70 -8.60 0.11
N TYR A 52 15.76 -7.76 -0.29
CA TYR A 52 14.45 -8.18 -0.79
C TYR A 52 14.33 -7.86 -2.27
N GLU A 53 13.94 -8.85 -3.06
CA GLU A 53 13.66 -8.62 -4.48
C GLU A 53 12.42 -7.76 -4.67
N ILE A 54 12.45 -6.88 -5.67
CA ILE A 54 11.29 -6.16 -6.17
C ILE A 54 11.08 -6.61 -7.61
N LEU A 55 9.99 -7.34 -7.84
CA LEU A 55 9.69 -8.01 -9.10
C LEU A 55 8.64 -7.24 -9.90
N ASP A 56 8.71 -7.35 -11.22
CA ASP A 56 7.61 -6.95 -12.10
C ASP A 56 6.48 -7.99 -12.14
N SER A 57 5.41 -7.68 -12.87
CA SER A 57 4.27 -8.60 -13.06
C SER A 57 4.60 -9.90 -13.80
N ARG A 58 5.82 -10.04 -14.34
CA ARG A 58 6.32 -11.27 -15.00
C ARG A 58 7.30 -12.04 -14.10
N GLY A 59 7.53 -11.57 -12.87
CA GLY A 59 8.48 -12.17 -11.94
C GLY A 59 9.94 -11.82 -12.23
N SER A 60 10.22 -10.83 -13.09
CA SER A 60 11.59 -10.37 -13.33
C SER A 60 12.02 -9.38 -12.25
N CYS A 61 13.20 -9.58 -11.67
CA CYS A 61 13.75 -8.66 -10.67
C CYS A 61 14.10 -7.31 -11.31
N VAL A 62 13.52 -6.25 -10.76
CA VAL A 62 13.68 -4.86 -11.20
C VAL A 62 14.66 -4.12 -10.28
N LEU A 63 14.57 -4.36 -8.97
CA LEU A 63 15.39 -3.73 -7.94
C LEU A 63 15.64 -4.71 -6.78
N MET A 64 16.72 -4.47 -6.02
CA MET A 64 16.98 -5.09 -4.72
C MET A 64 16.87 -4.05 -3.62
N ALA A 65 15.93 -4.22 -2.69
CA ALA A 65 15.83 -3.40 -1.50
C ALA A 65 16.77 -3.91 -0.41
N GLN A 66 17.43 -3.02 0.31
CA GLN A 66 18.41 -3.34 1.36
C GLN A 66 17.77 -3.76 2.68
N SER A 67 16.47 -3.53 2.84
CA SER A 67 15.72 -3.88 4.04
C SER A 67 14.24 -4.12 3.74
N LEU A 68 13.54 -4.81 4.63
CA LEU A 68 12.09 -4.99 4.53
C LEU A 68 11.34 -3.65 4.53
N PRO A 69 11.66 -2.66 5.39
CA PRO A 69 11.09 -1.32 5.31
C PRO A 69 11.27 -0.67 3.94
N GLU A 70 12.46 -0.74 3.34
CA GLU A 70 12.71 -0.19 2.01
C GLU A 70 11.87 -0.91 0.94
N ALA A 71 11.78 -2.24 1.02
CA ALA A 71 10.98 -3.03 0.09
C ALA A 71 9.49 -2.63 0.16
N LYS A 72 8.95 -2.49 1.38
CA LYS A 72 7.59 -2.00 1.61
C LYS A 72 7.40 -0.59 1.06
N TYR A 73 8.36 0.30 1.31
CA TYR A 73 8.33 1.68 0.82
C TYR A 73 8.24 1.72 -0.71
N ILE A 74 9.07 0.93 -1.40
CA ILE A 74 9.09 0.84 -2.87
C ILE A 74 7.72 0.38 -3.40
N VAL A 75 7.19 -0.73 -2.86
CA VAL A 75 5.90 -1.28 -3.32
C VAL A 75 4.74 -0.32 -3.03
N TYR A 76 4.71 0.31 -1.85
CA TYR A 76 3.67 1.29 -1.52
C TYR A 76 3.74 2.54 -2.41
N SER A 77 4.95 3.01 -2.73
CA SER A 77 5.17 4.16 -3.62
C SER A 77 4.84 3.84 -5.08
N ASN A 78 4.89 2.56 -5.46
CA ASN A 78 4.55 2.10 -6.81
C ASN A 78 3.04 1.95 -7.07
N ARG A 79 2.16 2.18 -6.08
CA ARG A 79 0.70 1.98 -6.23
C ARG A 79 0.09 2.65 -7.48
N THR A 80 0.59 3.82 -7.86
CA THR A 80 0.12 4.58 -9.04
C THR A 80 0.94 4.33 -10.31
N LYS A 81 1.89 3.40 -10.27
CA LYS A 81 2.84 3.05 -11.35
C LYS A 81 3.64 4.25 -11.88
N PRO A 82 4.28 5.04 -11.00
CA PRO A 82 5.09 6.16 -11.44
C PRO A 82 6.30 5.67 -12.26
N GLN A 83 6.90 6.56 -13.04
CA GLN A 83 8.13 6.26 -13.81
C GLN A 83 9.40 6.42 -12.97
N ALA A 84 9.29 7.04 -11.79
CA ALA A 84 10.38 7.23 -10.86
C ALA A 84 9.88 7.21 -9.43
N LEU A 85 10.70 6.71 -8.51
CA LEU A 85 10.46 6.71 -7.08
C LEU A 85 11.43 7.68 -6.39
N LYS A 86 10.93 8.41 -5.40
CA LYS A 86 11.76 9.18 -4.47
C LYS A 86 11.96 8.36 -3.21
N ILE A 87 13.16 7.84 -3.02
CA ILE A 87 13.51 7.00 -1.86
C ILE A 87 14.38 7.83 -0.90
N PRO A 88 13.98 7.99 0.38
CA PRO A 88 14.81 8.67 1.37
C PRO A 88 16.16 7.98 1.51
N LYS A 89 17.23 8.77 1.62
CA LYS A 89 18.58 8.22 1.92
C LYS A 89 18.72 7.75 3.36
N ASP A 90 17.86 8.24 4.25
CA ASP A 90 17.83 7.88 5.67
C ASP A 90 16.81 6.75 5.93
N GLU A 91 17.32 5.59 6.31
CA GLU A 91 16.55 4.39 6.67
C GLU A 91 15.54 4.67 7.80
N ALA A 92 15.82 5.59 8.73
CA ALA A 92 14.87 5.97 9.76
C ALA A 92 13.61 6.62 9.16
N ARG A 93 13.78 7.47 8.14
CA ARG A 93 12.66 8.11 7.42
C ARG A 93 11.83 7.11 6.63
N ILE A 94 12.47 6.10 6.03
CA ILE A 94 11.78 4.99 5.37
C ILE A 94 10.89 4.27 6.38
N LYS A 95 11.46 3.85 7.52
CA LYS A 95 10.73 3.14 8.59
C LYS A 95 9.58 3.95 9.15
N GLU A 96 9.79 5.23 9.43
CA GLU A 96 8.77 6.15 9.94
C GLU A 96 7.60 6.27 8.95
N SER A 97 7.90 6.50 7.67
CA SER A 97 6.89 6.67 6.62
C SER A 97 6.07 5.40 6.44
N VAL A 98 6.74 4.24 6.32
CA VAL A 98 6.08 2.93 6.19
C VAL A 98 5.19 2.65 7.39
N LYS A 99 5.69 2.85 8.61
CA LYS A 99 4.90 2.63 9.84
C LYS A 99 3.68 3.55 9.90
N ALA A 100 3.84 4.82 9.52
CA ALA A 100 2.75 5.78 9.51
C ALA A 100 1.67 5.40 8.47
N TYR A 101 2.08 4.95 7.29
CA TYR A 101 1.16 4.49 6.25
C TYR A 101 0.43 3.20 6.65
N GLU A 102 1.13 2.21 7.20
CA GLU A 102 0.51 0.98 7.70
C GLU A 102 -0.51 1.27 8.80
N LYS A 103 -0.19 2.18 9.73
CA LYS A 103 -1.15 2.65 10.74
C LYS A 103 -2.39 3.32 10.13
N HIS A 104 -2.21 4.07 9.03
CA HIS A 104 -3.32 4.67 8.29
C HIS A 104 -4.22 3.60 7.65
N LEU A 105 -3.64 2.59 7.00
CA LEU A 105 -4.38 1.46 6.44
C LEU A 105 -5.12 0.66 7.52
N ASP A 106 -4.48 0.38 8.65
CA ASP A 106 -5.12 -0.30 9.78
C ASP A 106 -6.28 0.52 10.36
N GLY A 107 -6.14 1.85 10.36
CA GLY A 107 -7.23 2.77 10.74
C GLY A 107 -8.42 2.69 9.79
N ILE A 108 -8.18 2.64 8.48
CA ILE A 108 -9.21 2.45 7.46
C ILE A 108 -9.93 1.11 7.67
N ILE A 109 -9.19 0.02 7.88
CA ILE A 109 -9.77 -1.31 8.10
C ILE A 109 -10.67 -1.31 9.34
N ARG A 110 -10.24 -0.72 10.46
CA ARG A 110 -11.05 -0.63 11.69
C ARG A 110 -12.32 0.19 11.49
N LEU A 111 -12.23 1.32 10.80
CA LEU A 111 -13.40 2.15 10.52
C LEU A 111 -14.41 1.40 9.62
N MET A 112 -13.89 0.73 8.59
CA MET A 112 -14.70 -0.10 7.70
C MET A 112 -15.36 -1.26 8.43
N ASP A 113 -14.66 -1.95 9.34
CA ASP A 113 -15.22 -3.04 10.16
C ASP A 113 -16.36 -2.55 11.05
N SER A 114 -16.18 -1.41 11.70
CA SER A 114 -17.21 -0.79 12.53
C SER A 114 -18.47 -0.43 11.73
N GLU A 115 -18.30 0.18 10.55
CA GLU A 115 -19.43 0.47 9.67
C GLU A 115 -20.07 -0.81 9.11
N PHE A 116 -19.27 -1.81 8.76
CA PHE A 116 -19.73 -3.08 8.21
C PHE A 116 -20.65 -3.80 9.20
N LYS A 117 -20.23 -3.92 10.46
CA LYS A 117 -21.05 -4.52 11.53
C LYS A 117 -22.37 -3.79 11.75
N THR A 118 -22.40 -2.48 11.52
CA THR A 118 -23.60 -1.66 11.67
C THR A 118 -24.55 -1.80 10.47
N LYS A 119 -24.01 -1.75 9.24
CA LYS A 119 -24.81 -1.75 8.01
C LYS A 119 -25.19 -3.15 7.53
N LEU A 120 -24.39 -4.17 7.87
CA LEU A 120 -24.54 -5.56 7.44
C LEU A 120 -24.39 -6.53 8.64
N PRO A 121 -25.20 -6.39 9.71
CA PRO A 121 -25.00 -7.14 10.97
C PRO A 121 -25.13 -8.66 10.83
N GLN A 122 -25.80 -9.14 9.79
CA GLN A 122 -25.98 -10.57 9.52
C GLN A 122 -24.83 -11.18 8.69
N SER A 123 -24.00 -10.34 8.05
CA SER A 123 -22.85 -10.85 7.29
C SER A 123 -21.64 -11.06 8.20
N LYS A 124 -20.91 -12.15 7.93
CA LYS A 124 -19.64 -12.47 8.59
C LYS A 124 -18.44 -12.32 7.66
N ASN A 125 -18.64 -11.83 6.43
CA ASN A 125 -17.64 -11.85 5.36
C ASN A 125 -16.79 -10.57 5.31
N PHE A 126 -16.61 -9.88 6.43
CA PHE A 126 -15.88 -8.61 6.46
C PHE A 126 -14.49 -8.72 5.80
N VAL A 127 -13.75 -9.80 6.07
CA VAL A 127 -12.40 -10.02 5.48
C VAL A 127 -12.44 -10.07 3.95
N ALA A 128 -13.42 -10.74 3.37
CA ALA A 128 -13.56 -10.82 1.91
C ALA A 128 -13.93 -9.45 1.33
N VAL A 129 -14.81 -8.72 2.01
CA VAL A 129 -15.25 -7.36 1.63
C VAL A 129 -14.08 -6.37 1.71
N SER A 130 -13.33 -6.35 2.80
CA SER A 130 -12.18 -5.47 2.99
C SER A 130 -11.08 -5.76 1.96
N ASN A 131 -10.81 -7.03 1.68
CA ASN A 131 -9.87 -7.43 0.65
C ASN A 131 -10.37 -7.02 -0.74
N GLY A 132 -11.68 -7.12 -1.00
CA GLY A 132 -12.30 -6.62 -2.23
C GLY A 132 -12.04 -5.14 -2.45
N VAL A 133 -12.24 -4.31 -1.41
CA VAL A 133 -11.95 -2.87 -1.45
C VAL A 133 -10.46 -2.63 -1.74
N PHE A 134 -9.55 -3.29 -1.03
CA PHE A 134 -8.12 -3.08 -1.18
C PHE A 134 -7.61 -3.52 -2.56
N ASN A 135 -8.11 -4.65 -3.07
CA ASN A 135 -7.78 -5.14 -4.40
C ASN A 135 -8.23 -4.18 -5.51
N LEU A 136 -9.43 -3.59 -5.40
CA LEU A 136 -9.92 -2.59 -6.35
C LEU A 136 -9.01 -1.35 -6.44
N LEU A 137 -8.29 -1.05 -5.36
CA LEU A 137 -7.42 0.12 -5.24
C LEU A 137 -5.92 -0.21 -5.33
N ASN A 138 -5.58 -1.46 -5.62
CA ASN A 138 -4.20 -1.99 -5.62
C ASN A 138 -3.45 -1.70 -4.31
N LEU A 139 -4.18 -1.70 -3.19
CA LEU A 139 -3.60 -1.56 -1.86
C LEU A 139 -3.02 -2.89 -1.41
N LYS A 140 -1.77 -2.85 -0.96
CA LYS A 140 -1.09 -3.98 -0.32
C LYS A 140 -0.98 -3.69 1.17
N ARG A 141 -1.17 -4.73 1.98
CA ARG A 141 -0.87 -4.71 3.41
C ARG A 141 -0.03 -5.95 3.71
N PHE A 142 1.22 -5.73 4.07
CA PHE A 142 2.20 -6.76 4.45
C PHE A 142 2.15 -7.05 5.95
#